data_AF-A0A2C1M4V9-F1
#
_entry.id   AF-A0A2C1M4V9-F1
#
_cell.length_a   1.000
_cell.length_b   1.000
_cell.length_c   1.000
_cell.angle_alpha   90.00
_cell.angle_beta   90.00
_cell.angle_gamma   90.00
#
_symmetry.space_group_name_H-M   'P 1'
#
loop_
_entity.id
_entity.type
_entity.pdbx_description
1 polymer ?
#
loop_
_entity_poly.entity_id
_entity_poly.type
_entity_poly.pdbx_seq_one_letter_code
_entity_poly.pdbx_strand_id
1 'polypeptide(L)'
;MWKNLILEIEKIEKSFNDKLSTPATDSEVQKLREHAKEKFNVDLPSEYEEFLKIINGLDFNGLVLYGVDSPLLETEKDEQICGFIDTNEIWYENEFQKEYLFFGDSNIAWFCKNLSKGTYLELDKPSGTVMKTYNNFNTMLEEALKTALL
;
A
#
# COMPACT_ATOMS: atom_id res chain seq x y z
N MET A 1 10.39 9.79 9.59
CA MET A 1 9.16 10.30 8.93
C MET A 1 9.20 9.87 7.47
N TRP A 2 8.34 8.92 7.10
CA TRP A 2 8.30 8.30 5.78
C TRP A 2 8.27 9.29 4.59
N LYS A 3 7.70 10.49 4.76
CA LYS A 3 7.67 11.54 3.71
C LYS A 3 9.05 11.93 3.20
N ASN A 4 10.06 11.97 4.07
CA ASN A 4 11.44 12.27 3.64
C ASN A 4 12.01 11.13 2.79
N LEU A 5 11.64 9.88 3.07
CA LEU A 5 12.05 8.72 2.28
C LEU A 5 11.42 8.79 0.89
N ILE A 6 10.17 9.23 0.77
CA ILE A 6 9.53 9.47 -0.54
C ILE A 6 10.31 10.52 -1.35
N LEU A 7 10.77 11.60 -0.73
CA LEU A 7 11.60 12.60 -1.41
C LEU A 7 12.97 12.05 -1.84
N GLU A 8 13.52 11.07 -1.12
CA GLU A 8 14.74 10.38 -1.53
C GLU A 8 14.49 9.46 -2.72
N ILE A 9 13.42 8.66 -2.67
CA ILE A 9 12.99 7.81 -3.77
C ILE A 9 12.71 8.65 -5.02
N GLU A 10 12.01 9.78 -4.90
CA GLU A 10 11.71 10.67 -6.02
C GLU A 10 12.99 11.18 -6.72
N LYS A 11 14.06 11.45 -5.96
CA LYS A 11 15.35 11.85 -6.54
C LYS A 11 16.01 10.70 -7.31
N ILE A 12 15.88 9.48 -6.81
CA ILE A 12 16.41 8.28 -7.46
C ILE A 12 15.66 8.05 -8.78
N GLU A 13 14.33 8.00 -8.76
CA GLU A 13 13.49 7.83 -9.95
C GLU A 13 13.79 8.87 -11.03
N LYS A 14 13.89 10.15 -10.64
CA LYS A 14 14.25 11.23 -11.57
C LYS A 14 15.62 11.04 -12.20
N SER A 15 16.58 10.40 -11.52
CA SER A 15 17.90 10.11 -12.08
C SER A 15 17.85 9.06 -13.20
N PHE A 16 16.80 8.24 -13.23
CA PHE A 16 16.50 7.27 -14.29
C PHE A 16 15.48 7.79 -15.31
N ASN A 17 15.14 9.09 -15.27
CA ASN A 17 14.10 9.71 -16.09
C ASN A 17 12.71 9.09 -15.89
N ASP A 18 12.48 8.59 -14.67
CA ASP A 18 11.18 8.09 -14.21
C ASP A 18 10.58 9.05 -13.16
N LYS A 19 9.35 8.77 -12.71
CA LYS A 19 8.61 9.59 -11.77
C LYS A 19 7.76 8.73 -10.84
N LEU A 20 7.52 9.26 -9.64
CA LEU A 20 6.52 8.70 -8.74
C LEU A 20 5.11 8.89 -9.29
N SER A 21 4.22 8.03 -8.81
CA SER A 21 2.78 8.13 -9.07
C SER A 21 2.24 9.50 -8.63
N THR A 22 1.35 10.04 -9.43
CA THR A 22 0.63 11.26 -9.10
C THR A 22 -0.29 11.02 -7.90
N PRO A 23 -0.42 12.00 -6.99
CA PRO A 23 -1.35 11.91 -5.85
C PRO A 23 -2.77 11.50 -6.26
N ALA A 24 -3.44 10.77 -5.37
CA ALA A 24 -4.88 10.56 -5.47
C ALA A 24 -5.64 11.81 -5.00
N THR A 25 -6.74 12.14 -5.67
CA THR A 25 -7.62 13.23 -5.23
C THR A 25 -8.47 12.82 -4.02
N ASP A 26 -9.03 13.79 -3.30
CA ASP A 26 -9.94 13.51 -2.18
C ASP A 26 -11.14 12.65 -2.62
N SER A 27 -11.63 12.86 -3.83
CA SER A 27 -12.74 12.12 -4.46
C SER A 27 -12.33 10.67 -4.77
N GLU A 28 -11.14 10.46 -5.34
CA GLU A 28 -10.59 9.12 -5.61
C GLU A 28 -10.39 8.32 -4.31
N VAL A 29 -9.84 8.94 -3.27
CA VAL A 29 -9.67 8.31 -1.96
C VAL A 29 -11.03 8.03 -1.29
N GLN A 30 -12.00 8.92 -1.44
CA GLN A 30 -13.36 8.70 -0.93
C GLN A 30 -14.02 7.49 -1.61
N LYS A 31 -13.91 7.37 -2.94
CA LYS A 31 -14.41 6.20 -3.67
C LYS A 31 -13.73 4.91 -3.19
N LEU A 32 -12.41 4.93 -3.01
CA LEU A 32 -11.67 3.78 -2.49
C LEU A 32 -12.17 3.37 -1.10
N ARG A 33 -12.40 4.35 -0.21
CA ARG A 33 -12.96 4.10 1.13
C ARG A 33 -14.34 3.44 1.06
N GLU A 34 -15.23 3.93 0.20
CA GLU A 34 -16.56 3.36 -0.01
C GLU A 34 -16.47 1.92 -0.52
N HIS A 35 -15.63 1.65 -1.51
CA HIS A 35 -15.46 0.31 -2.08
C HIS A 35 -14.81 -0.66 -1.09
N ALA A 36 -13.83 -0.23 -0.30
CA ALA A 36 -13.24 -1.04 0.76
C ALA A 36 -14.28 -1.40 1.83
N LYS A 37 -15.18 -0.47 2.15
CA LYS A 37 -16.29 -0.72 3.07
C LYS A 37 -17.30 -1.71 2.49
N GLU A 38 -17.68 -1.54 1.23
CA GLU A 38 -18.65 -2.41 0.56
C GLU A 38 -18.13 -3.84 0.34
N LYS A 39 -16.89 -3.98 -0.14
CA LYS A 39 -16.31 -5.28 -0.48
C LYS A 39 -15.78 -6.05 0.73
N PHE A 40 -15.10 -5.36 1.64
CA PHE A 40 -14.37 -6.02 2.74
C PHE A 40 -14.94 -5.70 4.13
N ASN A 41 -15.91 -4.77 4.23
CA ASN A 41 -16.44 -4.28 5.50
C ASN A 41 -15.34 -3.70 6.42
N VAL A 42 -14.33 -3.06 5.83
CA VAL A 42 -13.21 -2.43 6.55
C VAL A 42 -13.23 -0.92 6.41
N ASP A 43 -12.75 -0.24 7.44
CA ASP A 43 -12.45 1.20 7.38
C ASP A 43 -10.95 1.37 7.09
N LEU A 44 -10.63 2.22 6.10
CA LEU A 44 -9.24 2.52 5.76
C LEU A 44 -8.56 3.32 6.87
N PRO A 45 -7.29 3.04 7.21
CA PRO A 45 -6.51 3.88 8.09
C PRO A 45 -6.33 5.28 7.51
N SER A 46 -6.52 6.33 8.33
CA SER A 46 -6.31 7.71 7.91
C SER A 46 -4.90 7.98 7.38
N GLU A 47 -3.91 7.28 7.91
CA GLU A 47 -2.51 7.39 7.52
C GLU A 47 -2.25 6.76 6.14
N TYR A 48 -3.02 5.74 5.76
CA TYR A 48 -2.97 5.18 4.41
C TYR A 48 -3.63 6.13 3.41
N GLU A 49 -4.75 6.75 3.78
CA GLU A 49 -5.36 7.79 2.95
C GLU A 49 -4.42 9.00 2.76
N GLU A 50 -3.71 9.43 3.81
CA GLU A 50 -2.69 10.47 3.72
C GLU A 50 -1.55 10.07 2.75
N PHE A 51 -1.11 8.82 2.80
CA PHE A 51 -0.13 8.28 1.87
C PHE A 51 -0.61 8.40 0.42
N LEU A 52 -1.83 7.96 0.11
CA LEU A 52 -2.42 8.02 -1.23
C LEU A 52 -2.53 9.45 -1.78
N LYS A 53 -2.83 10.42 -0.91
CA LYS A 53 -2.89 11.85 -1.25
C LYS A 53 -1.52 12.51 -1.42
N ILE A 54 -0.44 11.82 -1.10
CA ILE A 54 0.93 12.26 -1.36
C ILE A 54 1.50 11.54 -2.59
N ILE A 55 1.28 10.23 -2.71
CA ILE A 55 1.59 9.42 -3.88
C ILE A 55 0.57 8.28 -3.98
N ASN A 56 -0.01 8.05 -5.17
CA ASN A 56 -1.04 7.04 -5.35
C ASN A 56 -0.44 5.65 -5.60
N GLY A 57 0.05 5.03 -4.54
CA GLY A 57 0.80 3.77 -4.62
C GLY A 57 2.26 3.98 -5.02
N LEU A 58 3.05 2.92 -4.93
CA LEU A 58 4.49 2.94 -5.20
C LEU A 58 4.89 1.60 -5.80
N ASP A 59 5.74 1.61 -6.82
CA ASP A 59 6.54 0.46 -7.24
C ASP A 59 8.00 0.92 -7.26
N PHE A 60 8.80 0.40 -6.34
CA PHE A 60 10.19 0.83 -6.16
C PHE A 60 11.05 -0.29 -5.59
N ASN A 61 12.10 -0.69 -6.32
CA ASN A 61 13.08 -1.69 -5.86
C ASN A 61 12.44 -2.99 -5.33
N GLY A 62 11.35 -3.44 -5.96
CA GLY A 62 10.62 -4.64 -5.57
C GLY A 62 9.74 -4.47 -4.32
N LEU A 63 9.56 -3.26 -3.81
CA LEU A 63 8.48 -2.88 -2.90
C LEU A 63 7.31 -2.31 -3.72
N VAL A 64 6.14 -2.91 -3.58
CA VAL A 64 4.89 -2.43 -4.13
C VAL A 64 3.98 -2.00 -2.99
N LEU A 65 3.58 -0.73 -2.97
CA LEU A 65 2.53 -0.20 -2.09
C LEU A 65 1.29 0.08 -2.93
N TYR A 66 0.16 -0.45 -2.50
CA TYR A 66 -1.06 -0.41 -3.32
C TYR A 66 -1.65 0.99 -3.34
N GLY A 67 -2.17 1.37 -4.51
CA GLY A 67 -2.85 2.64 -4.75
C GLY A 67 -4.36 2.48 -4.92
N VAL A 68 -5.02 3.58 -5.28
CA VAL A 68 -6.40 3.57 -5.74
C VAL A 68 -6.51 2.80 -7.05
N ASP A 69 -7.42 1.84 -7.10
CA ASP A 69 -7.70 1.01 -8.27
C ASP A 69 -8.10 1.84 -9.49
N SER A 70 -7.63 1.42 -10.68
CA SER A 70 -7.81 2.16 -11.94
C SER A 70 -9.27 2.58 -12.23
N PRO A 71 -10.31 1.74 -12.01
CA PRO A 71 -11.70 2.14 -12.24
C PRO A 71 -12.22 3.25 -11.32
N LEU A 72 -11.52 3.54 -10.22
CA LEU A 72 -11.91 4.56 -9.25
C LEU A 72 -11.24 5.92 -9.53
N LEU A 73 -10.25 5.96 -10.41
CA LEU A 73 -9.55 7.17 -10.81
C LEU A 73 -10.46 8.10 -11.63
N GLU A 74 -10.26 9.41 -11.50
CA GLU A 74 -11.03 10.42 -12.24
C GLU A 74 -10.56 10.57 -13.69
N THR A 75 -9.29 10.26 -13.92
CA THR A 75 -8.64 10.27 -15.23
C THR A 75 -7.78 9.04 -15.37
N GLU A 76 -7.73 8.46 -16.57
CA GLU A 76 -6.70 7.46 -16.88
C GLU A 76 -5.31 8.07 -16.67
N LYS A 77 -4.47 7.34 -15.94
CA LYS A 77 -3.08 7.68 -15.69
C LYS A 77 -2.21 6.69 -16.45
N ASP A 78 -1.15 7.17 -17.10
CA ASP A 78 -0.15 6.31 -17.75
C ASP A 78 0.67 5.50 -16.72
N GLU A 79 0.53 5.82 -15.43
CA GLU A 79 1.20 5.18 -14.31
C GLU A 79 0.60 3.81 -14.02
N GLN A 80 1.44 2.77 -14.01
CA GLN A 80 1.02 1.44 -13.61
C GLN A 80 0.90 1.38 -12.09
N ILE A 81 -0.34 1.39 -11.58
CA ILE A 81 -0.64 1.35 -10.15
C ILE A 81 -1.25 -0.02 -9.82
N CYS A 82 -0.65 -0.72 -8.87
CA CYS A 82 -1.27 -1.89 -8.27
C CYS A 82 -2.42 -1.46 -7.37
N GLY A 83 -3.66 -1.79 -7.76
CA GLY A 83 -4.87 -1.39 -7.05
C GLY A 83 -5.04 -2.11 -5.72
N PHE A 84 -5.47 -1.38 -4.69
CA PHE A 84 -5.69 -1.91 -3.34
C PHE A 84 -6.80 -2.95 -3.30
N ILE A 85 -7.94 -2.69 -3.94
CA ILE A 85 -9.07 -3.62 -3.95
C ILE A 85 -8.70 -4.88 -4.73
N ASP A 86 -8.26 -4.72 -5.98
CA ASP A 86 -7.96 -5.83 -6.89
C ASP A 86 -6.89 -6.74 -6.27
N THR A 87 -5.86 -6.16 -5.64
CA THR A 87 -4.78 -6.94 -5.04
C THR A 87 -5.22 -7.66 -3.77
N ASN A 88 -6.05 -7.04 -2.92
CA ASN A 88 -6.62 -7.75 -1.76
C ASN A 88 -7.56 -8.88 -2.20
N GLU A 89 -8.32 -8.74 -3.29
CA GLU A 89 -9.15 -9.83 -3.83
C GLU A 89 -8.30 -11.03 -4.24
N ILE A 90 -7.15 -10.80 -4.89
CA ILE A 90 -6.19 -11.85 -5.24
C ILE A 90 -5.68 -12.57 -3.98
N TRP A 91 -5.25 -11.82 -2.95
CA TRP A 91 -4.82 -12.43 -1.69
C TRP A 91 -5.95 -13.24 -1.02
N TYR A 92 -7.18 -12.73 -1.09
CA TYR A 92 -8.36 -13.37 -0.49
C TYR A 92 -8.83 -14.64 -1.21
N GLU A 93 -8.26 -15.00 -2.36
CA GLU A 93 -8.41 -16.35 -2.92
C GLU A 93 -7.92 -17.43 -1.94
N ASN A 94 -6.98 -17.08 -1.04
CA ASN A 94 -6.65 -17.89 0.13
C ASN A 94 -7.48 -17.45 1.34
N GLU A 95 -8.38 -18.32 1.80
CA GLU A 95 -9.26 -18.05 2.96
C GLU A 95 -8.49 -17.64 4.22
N PHE A 96 -7.26 -18.15 4.44
CA PHE A 96 -6.45 -17.75 5.59
C PHE A 96 -5.99 -16.29 5.50
N GLN A 97 -5.85 -15.74 4.30
CA GLN A 97 -5.40 -14.36 4.10
C GLN A 97 -6.50 -13.33 4.34
N LYS A 98 -7.78 -13.74 4.37
CA LYS A 98 -8.93 -12.87 4.69
C LYS A 98 -8.90 -12.28 6.10
N GLU A 99 -8.03 -12.77 6.99
CA GLU A 99 -7.82 -12.17 8.31
C GLU A 99 -6.99 -10.88 8.27
N TYR A 100 -6.37 -10.57 7.12
CA TYR A 100 -5.49 -9.43 6.93
C TYR A 100 -6.04 -8.43 5.91
N LEU A 101 -5.68 -7.16 6.05
CA LEU A 101 -5.85 -6.14 5.03
C LEU A 101 -4.48 -5.73 4.53
N PHE A 102 -4.17 -6.02 3.26
CA PHE A 102 -2.86 -5.81 2.68
C PHE A 102 -2.74 -4.40 2.08
N PHE A 103 -1.63 -3.73 2.37
CA PHE A 103 -1.34 -2.38 1.85
C PHE A 103 -0.19 -2.38 0.85
N GLY A 104 0.54 -3.49 0.77
CA GLY A 104 1.67 -3.65 -0.10
C GLY A 104 2.38 -4.97 0.12
N ASP A 105 3.32 -5.27 -0.75
CA ASP A 105 4.18 -6.43 -0.65
C ASP A 105 5.55 -6.14 -1.24
N SER A 106 6.51 -6.98 -0.89
CA SER A 106 7.81 -7.03 -1.53
C SER A 106 8.05 -8.41 -2.13
N ASN A 107 9.24 -8.60 -2.68
CA ASN A 107 9.71 -9.90 -3.14
C ASN A 107 9.59 -11.01 -2.07
N ILE A 108 9.67 -10.67 -0.78
CA ILE A 108 9.73 -11.65 0.32
C ILE A 108 8.75 -11.38 1.46
N ALA A 109 7.98 -10.30 1.43
CA ALA A 109 7.11 -9.95 2.54
C ALA A 109 5.77 -9.34 2.12
N TRP A 110 4.76 -9.50 2.95
CA TRP A 110 3.50 -8.76 2.89
C TRP A 110 3.45 -7.72 4.02
N PHE A 111 2.92 -6.53 3.72
CA PHE A 111 2.68 -5.46 4.68
C PHE A 111 1.18 -5.28 4.87
N CYS A 112 0.68 -5.63 6.05
CA CYS A 112 -0.76 -5.74 6.28
C CYS A 112 -1.20 -5.33 7.69
N LYS A 113 -2.51 -5.21 7.88
CA LYS A 113 -3.15 -5.09 9.21
C LYS A 113 -3.91 -6.37 9.49
N ASN A 114 -3.69 -6.99 10.64
CA ASN A 114 -4.58 -8.05 11.12
C ASN A 114 -5.90 -7.42 11.55
N LEU A 115 -7.01 -7.83 10.91
CA LEU A 115 -8.32 -7.23 11.11
C LEU A 115 -8.90 -7.53 12.50
N SER A 116 -8.59 -8.70 13.06
CA SER A 116 -9.08 -9.11 14.39
C SER A 116 -8.36 -8.39 15.53
N LYS A 117 -7.04 -8.19 15.40
CA LYS A 117 -6.19 -7.60 16.44
C LYS A 117 -5.98 -6.10 16.26
N GLY A 118 -6.21 -5.58 15.05
CA GLY A 118 -5.92 -4.20 14.68
C GLY A 118 -4.43 -3.86 14.55
N THR A 119 -3.54 -4.84 14.67
CA THR A 119 -2.09 -4.68 14.64
C THR A 119 -1.54 -4.70 13.21
N TYR A 120 -0.52 -3.88 12.93
CA TYR A 120 0.17 -3.87 11.65
C TYR A 120 1.34 -4.86 11.66
N LEU A 121 1.56 -5.55 10.55
CA LEU A 121 2.44 -6.71 10.46
C LEU A 121 3.23 -6.69 9.16
N GLU A 122 4.45 -7.18 9.26
CA GLU A 122 5.21 -7.70 8.13
C GLU A 122 5.20 -9.22 8.24
N LEU A 123 4.72 -9.88 7.20
CA LEU A 123 4.62 -11.32 7.11
C LEU A 123 5.57 -11.84 6.04
N ASP A 124 6.23 -12.97 6.29
CA ASP A 124 6.98 -13.68 5.27
C ASP A 124 6.05 -14.11 4.13
N LYS A 125 6.47 -13.83 2.90
CA LYS A 125 5.81 -14.29 1.67
C LYS A 125 6.65 -15.44 1.11
N PRO A 126 6.11 -16.67 1.01
CA PRO A 126 4.68 -17.00 1.01
C PRO A 126 4.12 -17.58 2.32
N SER A 127 4.92 -17.78 3.37
CA SER A 127 4.48 -18.62 4.51
C SER A 127 3.43 -17.98 5.41
N GLY A 128 3.30 -16.65 5.40
CA GLY A 128 2.45 -15.89 6.33
C GLY A 128 3.05 -15.79 7.74
N THR A 129 4.29 -16.24 7.95
CA THR A 129 4.95 -16.17 9.26
C THR A 129 5.17 -14.71 9.65
N VAL A 130 4.77 -14.32 10.85
CA VAL A 130 5.02 -12.96 11.35
C VAL A 130 6.51 -12.72 11.48
N MET A 131 7.04 -11.78 10.69
CA MET A 131 8.43 -11.31 10.77
C MET A 131 8.55 -10.15 11.75
N LYS A 132 7.60 -9.21 11.69
CA LYS A 132 7.60 -8.02 12.54
C LYS A 132 6.19 -7.52 12.82
N THR A 133 6.02 -6.88 13.98
CA THR A 133 4.77 -6.24 14.40
C THR A 133 5.03 -4.76 14.65
N TYR A 134 4.09 -3.93 14.21
CA TYR A 134 4.18 -2.48 14.26
C TYR A 134 2.99 -1.88 15.02
N ASN A 135 3.24 -0.77 15.72
CA ASN A 135 2.22 -0.08 16.51
C ASN A 135 1.21 0.69 15.66
N ASN A 136 1.60 1.09 14.44
CA ASN A 136 0.76 1.88 13.52
C ASN A 136 1.23 1.73 12.07
N PHE A 137 0.38 2.14 11.13
CA PHE A 137 0.64 2.11 9.70
C PHE A 137 1.91 2.88 9.32
N ASN A 138 2.07 4.11 9.82
CA ASN A 138 3.23 4.96 9.51
C ASN A 138 4.58 4.30 9.86
N THR A 139 4.64 3.54 10.95
CA THR A 139 5.87 2.83 11.35
C THR A 139 6.16 1.67 10.40
N MET A 140 5.13 0.91 10.00
CA MET A 140 5.28 -0.17 9.02
C MET A 140 5.72 0.39 7.66
N LEU A 141 5.07 1.46 7.19
CA LEU A 141 5.40 2.15 5.95
C LEU A 141 6.84 2.67 5.97
N GLU A 142 7.25 3.34 7.06
CA GLU A 142 8.60 3.88 7.18
C GLU A 142 9.67 2.77 7.08
N GLU A 143 9.44 1.62 7.71
CA GLU A 143 10.38 0.51 7.71
C GLU A 143 10.42 -0.24 6.37
N ALA A 144 9.27 -0.36 5.69
CA ALA A 144 9.20 -0.88 4.33
C ALA A 144 10.01 -0.01 3.35
N LEU A 145 9.80 1.31 3.40
CA LEU A 145 10.51 2.27 2.54
C LEU A 145 12.01 2.32 2.83
N LYS A 146 12.42 2.26 4.10
CA LYS A 146 13.85 2.17 4.46
C LYS A 146 14.49 0.94 3.85
N THR A 147 13.82 -0.22 3.96
CA THR A 147 14.34 -1.48 3.41
C THR A 147 14.50 -1.40 1.89
N ALA A 148 13.56 -0.77 1.18
CA ALA A 148 13.64 -0.59 -0.28
C ALA A 148 14.74 0.39 -0.74
N LEU A 149 15.24 1.25 0.15
CA LEU A 149 16.30 2.22 -0.09
C LEU A 149 17.72 1.68 0.22
N LEU A 150 17.84 0.48 0.80
CA LEU A 150 19.12 -0.18 1.10
C LEU A 150 19.70 -0.88 -0.13
#